data_AF-A0A2A4R9J8-F1
#
_entry.id   AF-A0A2A4R9J8-F1
#
_cell.length_a   1.000
_cell.length_b   1.000
_cell.length_c   1.000
_cell.angle_alpha   90.00
_cell.angle_beta   90.00
_cell.angle_gamma   90.00
#
_symmetry.space_group_name_H-M   'P 1'
#
loop_
_entity.id
_entity.type
_entity.pdbx_description
1 polymer ?
#
loop_
_entity_poly.entity_id
_entity_poly.type
_entity_poly.pdbx_seq_one_letter_code
_entity_poly.pdbx_strand_id
1 'polypeptide(L)'
;MLRAIDVILICGLIGSASWTYKVKYDAHIALERVEELEKKIIAERAEIKLLKADWALYNSPARLQRLVDKYRDELNLVPLDPGQISTVDQLPPLRSERIERKSPMLDGFAEADRTVKTGSVPLAGGLKSRKIN
;
A
#
# COMPACT_ATOMS: atom_id res chain seq x y z
N MET A 1 -41.99 57.11 11.68
CA MET A 1 -42.15 55.67 11.40
C MET A 1 -41.41 55.22 10.14
N LEU A 2 -41.50 55.96 9.02
CA LEU A 2 -40.76 55.65 7.77
C LEU A 2 -39.23 55.56 7.96
N ARG A 3 -38.61 56.47 8.72
CA ARG A 3 -37.16 56.47 9.00
C ARG A 3 -36.63 55.16 9.61
N ALA A 4 -37.44 54.48 10.43
CA ALA A 4 -37.03 53.21 11.04
C ALA A 4 -37.07 52.05 10.01
N ILE A 5 -38.03 52.09 9.09
CA ILE A 5 -38.14 51.14 7.99
C ILE A 5 -36.95 51.30 7.03
N ASP A 6 -36.57 52.55 6.71
CA ASP A 6 -35.42 52.83 5.85
C ASP A 6 -34.12 52.24 6.42
N VAL A 7 -33.90 52.37 7.73
CA VAL A 7 -32.73 51.79 8.41
C VAL A 7 -32.74 50.26 8.33
N ILE A 8 -33.89 49.62 8.55
CA ILE A 8 -34.02 48.16 8.44
C ILE A 8 -33.74 47.70 7.00
N LEU A 9 -34.24 48.41 6.00
CA LEU A 9 -34.01 48.11 4.59
C LEU A 9 -32.52 48.22 4.22
N ILE A 10 -31.84 49.27 4.68
CA ILE A 10 -30.39 49.45 4.47
C ILE A 10 -29.61 48.33 5.15
N CYS A 11 -29.95 47.98 6.39
CA CYS A 11 -29.32 46.85 7.09
C CYS A 11 -29.54 45.52 6.34
N GLY A 12 -30.75 45.28 5.83
CA GLY A 12 -31.06 44.10 5.01
C GLY A 12 -30.24 44.05 3.72
N LEU A 13 -30.11 45.19 3.03
CA LEU A 13 -29.30 45.32 1.82
C LEU A 13 -27.83 44.98 2.09
N ILE A 14 -27.24 45.60 3.13
CA ILE A 14 -25.84 45.36 3.51
C ILE A 14 -25.62 43.90 3.93
N GLY A 15 -26.56 43.32 4.68
CA GLY A 15 -26.51 41.91 5.09
C GLY A 15 -26.53 40.96 3.89
N SER A 16 -27.45 41.19 2.94
CA SER A 16 -27.55 40.39 1.72
C SER A 16 -26.30 40.51 0.85
N ALA A 17 -25.81 41.74 0.63
CA ALA A 17 -24.58 41.98 -0.13
C ALA A 17 -23.36 41.28 0.51
N SER A 18 -23.25 41.35 1.84
CA SER A 18 -22.18 40.68 2.58
C SER A 18 -22.26 39.16 2.46
N TRP A 19 -23.46 38.59 2.55
CA TRP A 19 -23.68 37.15 2.41
C TRP A 19 -23.32 36.65 1.00
N THR A 20 -23.81 37.31 -0.05
CA THR A 20 -23.51 36.94 -1.43
C THR A 20 -22.01 37.03 -1.72
N TYR A 21 -21.32 38.04 -1.19
CA TYR A 21 -19.87 38.16 -1.34
C TYR A 21 -19.13 36.99 -0.67
N LYS A 22 -19.49 36.64 0.58
CA LYS A 22 -18.89 35.49 1.28
C LYS A 22 -19.04 34.20 0.48
N VAL A 23 -20.25 33.94 -0.04
CA VAL A 23 -20.52 32.74 -0.84
C VAL A 23 -19.65 32.67 -2.10
N LYS A 24 -19.48 33.80 -2.82
CA LYS A 24 -18.57 33.84 -3.97
C LYS A 24 -17.11 33.64 -3.56
N TYR A 25 -16.69 34.29 -2.47
CA TYR A 25 -15.31 34.25 -2.02
C TYR A 25 -14.88 32.86 -1.56
N ASP A 26 -15.75 32.15 -0.84
CA ASP A 26 -15.47 30.78 -0.38
C ASP A 26 -15.30 29.80 -1.56
N ALA A 27 -16.07 29.99 -2.63
CA ALA A 27 -15.93 29.20 -3.86
C ALA A 27 -14.59 29.46 -4.56
N HIS A 28 -14.14 30.72 -4.61
CA HIS A 28 -12.85 31.07 -5.23
C HIS A 28 -11.66 30.48 -4.47
N ILE A 29 -11.67 30.50 -3.13
CA ILE A 29 -10.60 29.90 -2.32
C ILE A 29 -10.56 28.38 -2.48
N ALA A 30 -11.71 27.72 -2.56
CA ALA A 30 -11.77 26.28 -2.78
C ALA A 30 -11.21 25.91 -4.17
N LEU A 31 -11.53 26.67 -5.21
CA LEU A 31 -11.03 26.47 -6.57
C LEU A 31 -9.50 26.63 -6.65
N GLU A 32 -8.95 27.69 -6.05
CA GLU A 32 -7.50 27.94 -6.06
C GLU A 32 -6.73 26.78 -5.42
N ARG A 33 -7.24 26.23 -4.31
CA ARG A 33 -6.65 25.04 -3.67
C ARG A 33 -6.71 23.81 -4.57
N VAL A 34 -7.84 23.57 -5.25
CA VAL A 34 -7.99 22.43 -6.16
C VAL A 34 -7.01 22.55 -7.32
N GLU A 35 -6.86 23.74 -7.91
CA GLU A 35 -5.88 23.95 -8.99
C GLU A 35 -4.43 23.70 -8.53
N GLU A 36 -4.06 24.14 -7.33
CA GLU A 36 -2.73 23.85 -6.78
C GLU A 36 -2.50 22.34 -6.57
N LEU A 37 -3.52 21.64 -6.05
CA LEU A 37 -3.48 20.19 -5.85
C LEU A 37 -3.37 19.43 -7.17
N GLU A 38 -4.16 19.81 -8.18
CA GLU A 38 -4.08 19.20 -9.51
C GLU A 38 -2.71 19.40 -10.15
N LYS A 39 -2.13 20.61 -10.04
CA LYS A 39 -0.77 20.88 -10.53
C LYS A 39 0.26 19.98 -9.86
N LYS A 40 0.16 19.77 -8.53
CA LYS A 40 1.05 18.85 -7.80
C LYS A 40 0.89 17.40 -8.26
N ILE A 41 -0.36 16.93 -8.41
CA ILE A 41 -0.64 15.56 -8.88
C ILE A 41 -0.07 15.34 -10.29
N ILE A 42 -0.20 16.31 -11.19
CA ILE A 42 0.34 16.21 -12.55
C ILE A 42 1.87 16.14 -12.52
N ALA A 43 2.52 16.97 -11.70
CA ALA A 43 3.98 16.97 -11.56
C ALA A 43 4.50 15.62 -11.02
N GLU A 44 3.91 15.09 -9.94
CA GLU A 44 4.29 13.79 -9.38
C GLU A 44 4.04 12.64 -10.37
N ARG A 45 2.92 12.67 -11.11
CA ARG A 45 2.64 11.67 -12.14
C ARG A 45 3.64 11.72 -13.30
N ALA A 46 4.12 12.90 -13.66
CA ALA A 46 5.16 13.05 -14.69
C ALA A 46 6.47 12.41 -14.22
N GLU A 47 6.85 12.61 -12.95
CA GLU A 47 8.03 11.98 -12.36
C GLU A 47 7.91 10.45 -12.34
N ILE A 48 6.78 9.91 -11.86
CA ILE A 48 6.52 8.46 -11.88
C ILE A 48 6.62 7.89 -13.30
N LYS A 49 6.10 8.63 -14.29
CA LYS A 49 6.14 8.20 -15.69
C LYS A 49 7.58 8.11 -16.20
N LEU A 50 8.43 9.07 -15.82
CA LEU A 50 9.86 9.04 -16.15
C LEU A 50 10.54 7.84 -15.49
N LEU A 51 10.37 7.63 -14.18
CA LEU A 51 10.96 6.48 -13.49
C LEU A 51 10.49 5.14 -14.06
N LYS A 52 9.22 5.02 -14.48
CA LYS A 52 8.72 3.82 -15.15
C LYS A 52 9.37 3.61 -16.52
N ALA A 53 9.66 4.68 -17.26
CA ALA A 53 10.38 4.59 -18.53
C ALA A 53 11.81 4.10 -18.31
N ASP A 54 12.49 4.62 -17.29
CA ASP A 54 13.84 4.16 -16.92
C ASP A 54 13.83 2.70 -16.46
N TRP A 55 12.83 2.30 -15.67
CA TRP A 55 12.67 0.90 -15.26
C TRP A 55 12.45 -0.02 -16.46
N ALA A 56 11.63 0.39 -17.44
CA ALA A 56 11.42 -0.39 -18.65
C ALA A 56 12.72 -0.52 -19.48
N LEU A 57 13.55 0.52 -19.51
CA LEU A 57 14.86 0.47 -20.15
C LEU A 57 15.80 -0.54 -19.47
N TYR A 58 15.88 -0.50 -18.13
CA TYR A 58 16.73 -1.42 -17.36
C TYR A 58 16.22 -2.86 -17.40
N ASN A 59 14.90 -3.07 -17.37
CA ASN A 59 14.27 -4.39 -17.36
C ASN A 59 13.99 -4.93 -18.77
N SER A 60 14.76 -4.48 -19.78
CA SER A 60 14.56 -4.90 -21.16
C SER A 60 14.77 -6.43 -21.32
N PRO A 61 13.75 -7.17 -21.82
CA PRO A 61 13.79 -8.65 -21.85
C PRO A 61 14.90 -9.19 -22.74
N ALA A 62 15.20 -8.50 -23.85
CA ALA A 62 16.30 -8.86 -24.74
C ALA A 62 17.67 -8.80 -24.03
N ARG A 63 17.87 -7.84 -23.11
CA ARG A 63 19.11 -7.72 -22.34
C ARG A 63 19.21 -8.79 -21.27
N LEU A 64 18.11 -9.09 -20.59
CA LEU A 64 18.03 -10.18 -19.62
C LEU A 64 18.31 -11.53 -20.28
N GLN A 65 17.71 -11.81 -21.44
CA GLN A 65 17.94 -13.05 -22.20
C GLN A 65 19.42 -13.22 -22.54
N ARG A 66 20.08 -12.18 -23.05
CA ARG A 66 21.53 -12.20 -23.33
C ARG A 66 22.38 -12.47 -22.09
N LEU A 67 21.98 -11.95 -20.93
CA LEU A 67 22.67 -12.19 -19.67
C LEU A 67 22.50 -13.64 -19.22
N VAL A 68 21.27 -14.17 -19.29
CA VAL A 68 20.96 -15.57 -18.98
C VAL A 68 21.71 -16.53 -19.90
N ASP A 69 21.75 -16.22 -21.20
CA ASP A 69 22.49 -17.03 -22.17
C ASP A 69 24.00 -17.01 -21.91
N LYS A 70 24.55 -15.86 -21.49
CA LYS A 70 25.98 -15.72 -21.17
C LYS A 70 26.39 -16.45 -19.89
N TYR A 71 25.55 -16.42 -18.86
CA TYR A 71 25.83 -17.04 -17.55
C TYR A 71 25.16 -18.41 -17.40
N ARG A 72 24.75 -19.03 -18.50
CA ARG A 72 23.95 -20.27 -18.50
C ARG A 72 24.60 -21.40 -17.71
N ASP A 73 25.92 -21.52 -17.81
CA ASP A 73 26.70 -22.57 -17.16
C ASP A 73 26.80 -22.40 -15.63
N GLU A 74 26.78 -21.16 -15.14
CA GLU A 74 26.79 -20.84 -13.70
C GLU A 74 25.38 -20.88 -13.10
N LEU A 75 24.40 -20.39 -13.85
CA LEU A 75 23.04 -20.18 -13.38
C LEU A 75 22.18 -21.45 -13.50
N ASN A 76 22.55 -22.40 -14.38
CA ASN A 76 21.86 -23.67 -14.61
C ASN A 76 20.33 -23.51 -14.82
N LEU A 77 19.90 -22.40 -15.44
CA LEU A 77 18.48 -22.18 -15.74
C LEU A 77 18.04 -23.06 -16.90
N VAL A 78 16.92 -23.75 -16.68
CA VAL A 78 16.17 -24.45 -17.71
C VAL A 78 15.06 -23.51 -18.21
N PRO A 79 14.80 -23.43 -19.52
CA PRO A 79 13.66 -22.67 -20.03
C PRO A 79 12.37 -23.17 -19.37
N LEU A 80 11.56 -22.22 -18.89
CA LEU A 80 10.32 -22.51 -18.18
C LEU A 80 9.30 -23.14 -19.15
N ASP A 81 8.84 -24.35 -18.83
CA ASP A 81 7.79 -25.04 -19.58
C ASP A 81 6.43 -24.39 -19.24
N PRO A 82 5.61 -23.99 -20.24
CA PRO A 82 4.27 -23.44 -20.03
C PRO A 82 3.37 -24.27 -19.10
N GLY A 83 3.58 -25.60 -19.04
CA GLY A 83 2.84 -26.48 -18.12
C GLY A 83 3.16 -26.28 -16.63
N GLN A 84 4.27 -25.62 -16.30
CA GLN A 84 4.68 -25.32 -14.91
C GLN A 84 4.04 -24.04 -14.36
N ILE A 85 3.36 -23.26 -15.21
CA ILE A 85 2.64 -22.05 -14.80
C ILE A 85 1.23 -22.48 -14.36
N SER A 86 1.09 -22.83 -13.09
CA SER A 86 -0.19 -23.23 -12.51
C SER A 86 -0.83 -22.11 -11.67
N THR A 87 -2.16 -22.15 -11.57
CA THR A 87 -2.91 -21.22 -10.70
C THR A 87 -2.78 -21.67 -9.24
N VAL A 88 -2.87 -20.74 -8.27
CA VAL A 88 -2.71 -21.04 -6.84
C VAL A 88 -3.58 -22.21 -6.36
N ASP A 89 -4.77 -22.37 -6.93
CA ASP A 89 -5.70 -23.47 -6.62
C ASP A 89 -5.25 -24.86 -7.12
N GLN A 90 -4.26 -24.92 -8.01
CA GLN A 90 -3.69 -26.16 -8.55
C GLN A 90 -2.40 -26.58 -7.84
N LEU A 91 -1.93 -25.82 -6.84
CA LEU A 91 -0.77 -26.22 -6.06
C LEU A 91 -1.16 -27.39 -5.14
N PRO A 92 -0.34 -28.45 -5.08
CA PRO A 92 -0.48 -29.47 -4.04
C PRO A 92 -0.53 -28.78 -2.67
N PRO A 93 -1.38 -29.23 -1.73
CA PRO A 93 -1.36 -28.69 -0.38
C PRO A 93 0.07 -28.81 0.16
N LEU A 94 0.61 -27.68 0.66
CA LEU A 94 1.93 -27.62 1.26
C LEU A 94 2.07 -28.81 2.21
N ARG A 95 2.93 -29.78 1.83
CA ARG A 95 3.24 -30.91 2.69
C ARG A 95 3.94 -30.32 3.90
N SER A 96 3.20 -30.15 4.99
CA SER A 96 3.78 -29.78 6.28
C SER A 96 4.55 -30.99 6.80
N GLU A 97 5.70 -31.29 6.19
CA GLU A 97 6.76 -31.97 6.90
C GLU A 97 7.20 -31.00 7.98
N ARG A 98 6.53 -31.11 9.13
CA ARG A 98 7.06 -30.64 10.40
C ARG A 98 8.42 -31.32 10.50
N ILE A 99 9.47 -30.61 10.09
CA ILE A 99 10.85 -31.03 10.30
C ILE A 99 10.96 -31.15 11.83
N GLU A 100 10.80 -32.36 12.33
CA GLU A 100 11.04 -32.70 13.72
C GLU A 100 12.56 -32.58 13.88
N ARG A 101 13.03 -31.35 14.11
CA ARG A 101 14.41 -31.06 14.48
C ARG A 101 14.64 -31.68 15.85
N LYS A 102 14.86 -32.99 15.90
CA LYS A 102 15.47 -33.66 17.04
C LYS A 102 16.89 -33.13 17.11
N SER A 103 17.07 -32.04 17.85
CA SER A 103 18.38 -31.47 18.14
C SER A 103 18.90 -32.24 19.35
N PRO A 104 19.86 -33.19 19.19
CA PRO A 104 20.41 -33.94 20.33
C PRO A 104 21.22 -33.05 21.30
N MET A 105 21.32 -31.75 21.02
CA MET A 105 22.17 -30.78 21.71
C MET A 105 21.36 -29.68 22.42
N LEU A 106 20.04 -29.78 22.49
CA LEU A 106 19.16 -28.73 23.07
C LEU A 106 18.51 -29.13 24.41
N ASP A 107 18.92 -30.24 25.02
CA ASP A 107 18.46 -30.62 26.36
C ASP A 107 19.30 -29.97 27.48
N GLY A 108 20.52 -29.50 27.16
CA GLY A 108 21.47 -28.92 28.12
C GLY A 108 21.38 -27.40 28.31
N PHE A 109 20.60 -26.68 27.51
CA PHE A 109 20.50 -25.21 27.54
C PHE A 109 19.15 -24.69 28.05
N ALA A 110 18.31 -25.57 28.62
CA ALA A 110 16.99 -25.22 29.15
C ALA A 110 17.04 -24.34 30.44
N GLU A 111 18.22 -23.92 30.87
CA GLU A 111 18.42 -23.04 32.03
C GLU A 111 19.22 -21.78 31.66
N ALA A 112 18.83 -21.07 30.60
CA ALA A 112 19.35 -19.74 30.32
C ALA A 112 18.24 -18.79 29.85
N ASP A 113 17.83 -17.96 30.80
CA ASP A 113 17.32 -16.60 30.66
C ASP A 113 16.06 -16.36 29.80
N ARG A 114 14.92 -16.34 30.51
CA ARG A 114 13.58 -16.04 29.97
C ARG A 114 13.33 -14.53 29.75
N THR A 115 14.38 -13.68 29.71
CA THR A 115 14.20 -12.23 29.63
C THR A 115 14.43 -11.61 28.25
N VAL A 116 14.80 -12.38 27.23
CA VAL A 116 14.92 -11.85 25.86
C VAL A 116 13.57 -11.84 25.16
N LYS A 117 12.86 -10.71 25.29
CA LYS A 117 11.67 -10.36 24.48
C LYS A 117 12.08 -10.10 23.02
N THR A 118 12.17 -11.17 22.23
CA THR A 118 12.11 -11.07 20.76
C THR A 118 10.64 -11.05 20.34
N GLY A 119 10.26 -10.13 19.45
CA GLY A 119 8.88 -9.79 19.07
C GLY A 119 8.07 -10.86 18.32
N SER A 120 8.28 -12.15 18.60
CA SER A 120 7.39 -13.20 18.10
C SER A 120 6.08 -13.18 18.87
N VAL A 121 4.98 -13.01 18.15
CA VAL A 121 3.60 -13.13 18.66
C VAL A 121 3.45 -14.48 19.36
N PRO A 122 2.95 -14.53 20.61
CA PRO A 122 2.71 -15.80 21.28
C PRO A 122 1.63 -16.57 20.51
N LEU A 123 1.90 -17.85 20.24
CA LEU A 123 0.94 -18.80 19.67
C LEU A 123 -0.21 -18.97 20.68
N ALA A 124 -1.19 -18.07 20.62
CA ALA A 124 -2.35 -18.08 21.46
C ALA A 124 -3.24 -19.26 21.08
N GLY A 125 -3.41 -20.18 22.03
CA GLY A 125 -4.66 -20.88 22.25
C GLY A 125 -5.05 -21.92 21.20
N GLY A 126 -4.69 -23.17 21.47
CA GLY A 126 -5.31 -24.32 20.83
C GLY A 126 -6.84 -24.24 20.91
N LEU A 127 -7.48 -24.35 19.74
CA LEU A 127 -8.93 -24.45 19.58
C LEU A 127 -9.44 -25.68 20.34
N LYS A 128 -9.95 -25.44 21.55
CA LYS A 128 -10.69 -26.44 22.32
C LYS A 128 -12.01 -26.70 21.60
N SER A 129 -12.07 -27.82 20.88
CA SER A 129 -13.27 -28.41 20.30
C SER A 129 -14.39 -28.46 21.34
N ARG A 130 -15.40 -27.59 21.19
CA ARG A 130 -16.63 -27.63 21.98
C ARG A 130 -17.57 -28.62 21.29
N LYS A 131 -17.65 -29.85 21.83
CA LYS A 131 -18.73 -30.77 21.54
C LYS A 131 -20.06 -30.07 21.83
N ILE A 132 -20.87 -29.92 20.80
CA ILE A 132 -22.30 -29.67 20.92
C ILE A 132 -22.98 -31.00 21.25
N ASN A 133 -23.75 -31.00 22.33
CA ASN A 133 -24.82 -31.96 22.60
C ASN A 133 -26.11 -31.16 22.64
#